data_AF-A0A0E9WJG0-F1
#
_entry.id   AF-A0A0E9WJG0-F1
#
_cell.length_a   1.000
_cell.length_b   1.000
_cell.length_c   1.000
_cell.angle_alpha   90.00
_cell.angle_beta   90.00
_cell.angle_gamma   90.00
#
_symmetry.space_group_name_H-M   'P 1'
#
loop_
_entity.id
_entity.type
_entity.pdbx_description
1 polymer ?
#
loop_
_entity_poly.entity_id
_entity_poly.type
_entity_poly.pdbx_seq_one_letter_code
_entity_poly.pdbx_strand_id
1 'polypeptide(L)' 'MWEVYTLGKMPYDRLNNTEIVDKVSSGLRLYRPQLATEPIYRIMTLCWHDVSTRVLSEKRACREQCFLEIGWN' A
#
# COMPACT_ATOMS: atom_id res chain seq x y z
N MET A 1 -5.15 -1.97 0.27
CA MET A 1 -5.41 -0.62 0.84
C MET A 1 -5.60 0.41 -0.26
N TRP A 2 -4.66 0.53 -1.21
CA TRP A 2 -4.78 1.45 -2.35
C TRP A 2 -6.10 1.31 -3.14
N GLU A 3 -6.57 0.08 -3.35
CA GLU A 3 -7.85 -0.19 -4.02
C GLU A 3 -9.06 0.45 -3.30
N VAL A 4 -9.06 0.47 -1.97
CA VAL A 4 -10.14 1.10 -1.17
C VAL A 4 -10.19 2.61 -1.44
N TYR A 5 -9.04 3.27 -1.38
CA TYR A 5 -8.93 4.72 -1.59
C TYR A 5 -9.01 5.15 -3.06
N THR A 6 -8.98 4.19 -3.99
CA THR A 6 -9.23 4.44 -5.41
C THR A 6 -10.61 3.98 -5.87
N LEU A 7 -11.46 3.52 -4.94
CA LEU A 7 -12.81 3.03 -5.21
C LEU A 7 -12.82 1.83 -6.16
N GLY A 8 -11.88 0.90 -5.99
CA GLY A 8 -11.81 -0.37 -6.71
C GLY A 8 -11.06 -0.33 -8.04
N LYS A 9 -10.19 0.65 -8.28
CA LYS A 9 -9.32 0.63 -9.46
C LYS A 9 -8.36 -0.54 -9.42
N MET A 10 -8.00 -1.07 -10.59
CA MET A 10 -7.02 -2.13 -10.72
C MET A 10 -5.60 -1.55 -10.49
N PRO A 11 -4.81 -2.12 -9.57
CA PRO A 11 -3.42 -1.74 -9.41
C PRO A 11 -2.60 -2.20 -10.61
N TYR A 12 -1.67 -1.36 -11.07
CA TYR A 12 -0.79 -1.65 -12.21
C TYR A 12 -1.56 -2.07 -13.49
N ASP A 13 -2.70 -1.43 -13.77
CA ASP A 13 -3.63 -1.78 -14.84
C ASP A 13 -3.02 -1.87 -16.26
N ARG A 14 -1.84 -1.27 -16.46
CA ARG A 14 -1.12 -1.24 -17.74
C ARG A 14 0.04 -2.23 -17.84
N LEU A 15 0.28 -3.05 -16.81
CA LEU A 15 1.41 -3.97 -16.75
C LEU A 15 0.91 -5.41 -16.68
N ASN A 16 1.62 -6.31 -17.35
CA ASN A 16 1.40 -7.75 -17.23
C ASN A 16 2.06 -8.30 -15.97
N ASN A 17 1.63 -9.47 -15.49
CA ASN A 17 2.13 -10.07 -14.24
C ASN A 17 3.67 -10.15 -14.18
N THR A 18 4.33 -10.53 -15.28
CA THR A 18 5.80 -10.61 -15.34
C THR A 18 6.45 -9.24 -15.20
N GLU A 19 5.92 -8.23 -15.90
CA GLU A 19 6.40 -6.85 -15.83
C GLU A 19 6.15 -6.23 -14.45
N ILE A 20 5.02 -6.56 -13.82
CA ILE A 20 4.71 -6.11 -12.46
C ILE A 20 5.77 -6.60 -11.49
N VAL A 21 6.15 -7.88 -11.55
CA VAL A 21 7.19 -8.44 -10.67
C VAL A 21 8.50 -7.68 -10.85
N ASP A 22 8.98 -7.54 -12.09
CA ASP A 22 10.25 -6.86 -12.37
C ASP A 22 10.24 -5.40 -11.89
N LYS A 23 9.16 -4.67 -12.16
CA LYS A 23 9.03 -3.26 -11.77
C LYS A 23 8.89 -3.10 -10.26
N VAL A 24 8.12 -3.95 -9.59
CA VAL A 24 7.95 -3.89 -8.13
C VAL A 24 9.27 -4.24 -7.44
N SER A 25 10.00 -5.24 -7.94
CA SER A 25 11.34 -5.59 -7.47
C SER A 25 12.35 -4.46 -7.73
N SER A 26 12.19 -3.67 -8.81
CA SER A 26 12.99 -2.47 -9.05
C SER A 26 12.57 -1.25 -8.20
N GLY A 27 11.57 -1.39 -7.33
CA GLY A 27 11.10 -0.33 -6.43
C GLY A 27 9.89 0.46 -6.93
N LEU A 28 9.25 0.08 -8.05
CA LEU A 28 7.98 0.71 -8.47
C LEU A 28 6.92 0.52 -7.38
N ARG A 29 6.23 1.60 -7.03
CA ARG A 29 5.10 1.61 -6.09
C ARG A 29 3.93 2.37 -6.68
N LEU A 30 2.73 2.07 -6.19
CA LEU A 30 1.51 2.75 -6.63
C LEU A 30 1.50 4.21 -6.17
N TYR A 31 0.93 5.10 -6.99
CA TYR A 31 0.80 6.52 -6.66
C TYR A 31 -0.17 6.76 -5.49
N ARG A 32 -0.07 7.91 -4.84
CA ARG A 32 -0.99 8.32 -3.77
C ARG A 32 -2.40 8.59 -4.30
N PRO A 33 -3.44 7.82 -3.91
CA PRO A 33 -4.83 8.12 -4.28
C PRO A 33 -5.27 9.50 -3.79
N GLN A 34 -6.19 10.15 -4.51
CA GLN A 34 -6.71 11.47 -4.11
C GLN A 34 -7.44 11.45 -2.76
N LEU A 35 -8.16 10.36 -2.46
CA LEU A 35 -8.89 10.21 -1.21
C LEU A 35 -7.98 9.78 -0.05
N ALA A 36 -6.73 9.39 -0.33
CA ALA A 36 -5.78 9.02 0.70
C ALA A 36 -5.07 10.27 1.22
N THR A 37 -5.13 10.47 2.54
CA THR A 37 -4.34 11.49 3.22
C THR A 37 -2.86 11.09 3.27
N GLU A 38 -1.98 12.05 3.56
CA GLU A 38 -0.53 11.79 3.67
C GLU A 38 -0.17 10.69 4.71
N PRO A 39 -0.79 10.65 5.91
CA PRO A 39 -0.55 9.57 6.87
C PRO A 39 -0.92 8.19 6.32
N ILE A 40 -2.05 8.09 5.63
CA ILE A 40 -2.50 6.85 4.99
C ILE A 40 -1.52 6.38 3.93
N TYR A 41 -1.06 7.30 3.08
CA TYR A 41 -0.08 6.96 2.04
C TYR A 41 1.25 6.50 2.64
N ARG A 42 1.70 7.14 3.72
CA ARG A 42 2.87 6.68 4.48
C ARG A 42 2.69 5.24 4.96
N ILE A 43 1.53 4.90 5.53
CA ILE A 43 1.22 3.54 5.96
C ILE A 43 1.23 2.56 4.77
N MET A 44 0.63 2.93 3.63
CA MET A 44 0.70 2.13 2.39
C MET A 44 2.15 1.84 1.99
N THR A 45 3.00 2.88 1.96
CA THR A 45 4.41 2.73 1.58
C THR A 45 5.21 1.89 2.57
N LEU A 46 4.95 2.01 3.88
CA LEU A 46 5.56 1.15 4.90
C LEU A 46 5.19 -0.32 4.68
N CYS A 47 3.93 -0.59 4.36
CA CYS A 47 3.46 -1.92 4.04
C CYS A 47 4.08 -2.50 2.75
N TRP A 48 4.48 -1.66 1.79
CA TRP A 48 5.12 -2.07 0.54
C TRP A 48 6.66 -2.09 0.57
N HIS A 49 7.28 -1.56 1.62
CA HIS A 49 8.73 -1.65 1.77
C HIS A 49 9.13 -3.09 2.12
N ASP A 50 10.26 -3.52 1.57
CA ASP A 50 10.75 -4.88 1.78
C ASP A 50 10.95 -5.17 3.27
N VAL A 51 10.51 -6.36 3.69
CA VAL A 51 10.57 -6.87 5.07
C VAL A 51 12.01 -7.23 5.46
N SER A 52 13.02 -6.61 4.86
CA SER A 52 14.43 -6.95 5.12
C SER A 52 14.96 -6.26 6.37
N THR A 53 14.36 -5.17 6.84
CA THR A 53 14.95 -4.37 7.93
C THR A 53 13.92 -3.91 8.95
N ARG A 54 13.51 -4.82 9.85
CA ARG A 54 12.66 -4.56 11.04
C ARG A 54 11.21 -4.18 10.58
N VAL A 55 10.08 -4.61 11.11
CA VAL A 55 9.63 -4.93 12.45
C VAL A 55 8.36 -5.80 12.28
N LEU A 56 8.32 -7.05 12.78
CA LEU A 56 7.09 -7.88 12.71
C LEU A 56 5.92 -7.29 13.52
N SER A 57 6.18 -6.36 14.46
CA SER A 57 5.13 -5.61 15.17
C SER A 57 4.53 -4.46 14.35
N GLU A 58 5.19 -3.94 13.31
CA GLU A 58 4.64 -2.84 12.49
C GLU A 58 3.63 -3.31 11.45
N LYS A 59 3.62 -4.59 11.05
CA LYS A 59 2.58 -5.09 10.13
C LYS A 59 1.19 -5.21 10.79
N ARG A 60 1.14 -5.50 12.10
CA ARG A 60 -0.12 -5.37 12.87
C ARG A 60 -0.51 -3.91 13.00
N ALA A 61 0.45 -3.03 13.31
CA ALA A 61 0.20 -1.60 13.33
C ALA A 61 -0.34 -1.09 11.99
N CYS A 62 0.23 -1.48 10.84
CA CYS A 62 -0.26 -1.09 9.52
C CYS A 62 -1.74 -1.50 9.31
N ARG A 63 -2.14 -2.66 9.83
CA ARG A 63 -3.53 -3.14 9.78
C ARG A 63 -4.43 -2.40 10.78
N GLU A 64 -4.03 -2.29 12.04
CA GLU A 64 -4.77 -1.62 13.12
C GLU A 64 -4.95 -0.12 12.85
N GLN A 65 -3.89 0.56 12.37
CA GLN A 65 -3.92 1.97 12.01
C GLN A 65 -4.86 2.24 10.83
N CYS A 66 -4.94 1.31 9.87
CA CYS A 66 -5.96 1.37 8.83
C CYS A 66 -7.37 1.18 9.34
N PHE A 67 -7.59 0.26 10.29
CA PHE A 67 -8.92 0.08 10.88
C PHE A 67 -9.39 1.35 11.60
N LEU A 68 -8.50 1.99 12.38
CA LEU A 68 -8.80 3.22 13.09
C LEU A 68 -9.10 4.39 12.14
N GLU A 69 -8.35 4.54 11.06
CA GLU A 69 -8.51 5.66 10.11
C GLU A 69 -9.67 5.48 9.12
N ILE A 70 -10.00 4.24 8.75
CA ILE A 70 -11.15 3.96 7.85
C ILE A 70 -12.47 3.91 8.65
N GLY A 71 -12.42 4.03 9.98
CA GLY A 71 -13.61 4.20 10.82
C GLY A 71 -14.51 2.97 10.94
N TRP A 72 -13.95 1.76 10.80
CA TRP A 72 -14.68 0.52 11.06
C TRP A 72 -14.69 0.29 12.58
N ASN A 73 -15.77 0.72 13.26
CA ASN A 73 -16.07 0.39 14.65
C ASN A 73 -16.72 -1.01 14.74
#